data_AF-U9T3F5-F1
#
_entry.id   AF-U9T3F5-F1
#
_cell.length_a   1.000
_cell.length_b   1.000
_cell.length_c   1.000
_cell.angle_alpha   90.00
_cell.angle_beta   90.00
_cell.angle_gamma   90.00
#
_symmetry.space_group_name_H-M   'P 1'
#
loop_
_entity.id
_entity.type
_entity.pdbx_description
1 polymer ?
#
loop_
_entity_poly.entity_id
_entity_poly.type
_entity_poly.pdbx_seq_one_letter_code
_entity_poly.pdbx_strand_id
1 'polypeptide(L)'
;MDSKHDLNNDRAPILVFVIENNSGSGTPLAFGLSNRENQWTIKLSISAVKKNIPCNQDGCEHKWSYMDLSNGKGFERIRECNSFTWNPLVMIDKHRPSKIAITNVLHGSILCWFHIMQTIGENFNQLNIPWSLRYPLALAFKVIGRSRTEEESKELGLLYHDFVNSLKLSDNIKQKLITDLDQNWLCDEWRISFIDAGRILQNFECVMTTNNFTERLNRTIEANYTGIQTVVHFVERLYGIKLKRENLTENTGQFQFEAGLATLFDMKSIEVQNCPKKLSSDKLRRLNHGRLYFLLGLVEPSNNANYFYIRKSDNSQILESPFNGKFVELDSEAINNLKPLFNKLEKKHFDNVMHREGFYLANILTGECMLCYDFIWNGPFRDVCKHVVFLIMLISMIWIKHYSSNKQKKV
;
A
#
# COMPACT_ATOMS: atom_id res chain seq x y z
N MET A 1 -1.64 -7.45 5.29
CA MET A 1 -2.17 -8.32 6.36
C MET A 1 -3.24 -7.53 7.07
N ASP A 2 -4.42 -8.12 7.25
CA ASP A 2 -5.56 -7.45 7.87
C ASP A 2 -6.43 -8.49 8.59
N SER A 3 -7.13 -8.07 9.65
CA SER A 3 -7.98 -8.95 10.46
C SER A 3 -9.42 -8.48 10.41
N LYS A 4 -10.35 -9.43 10.36
CA LYS A 4 -11.79 -9.15 10.42
C LYS A 4 -12.43 -9.87 11.60
N HIS A 5 -13.15 -9.09 12.41
CA HIS A 5 -13.91 -9.58 13.56
C HIS A 5 -15.36 -9.92 13.19
N ASP A 6 -15.92 -9.18 12.23
CA ASP A 6 -17.32 -9.30 11.80
C ASP A 6 -17.65 -10.64 11.13
N LEU A 7 -16.65 -11.31 10.56
CA LEU A 7 -16.81 -12.60 9.87
C LEU A 7 -17.13 -13.77 10.81
N ASN A 8 -17.25 -13.55 12.13
CA ASN A 8 -17.58 -14.60 13.08
C ASN A 8 -18.31 -14.11 14.35
N ASN A 9 -19.23 -13.15 14.24
CA ASN A 9 -19.93 -12.53 15.38
C ASN A 9 -18.94 -12.07 16.50
N ASP A 10 -17.77 -11.56 16.12
CA ASP A 10 -16.70 -11.15 17.03
C ASP A 10 -16.11 -12.26 17.92
N ARG A 11 -16.43 -13.54 17.66
CA ARG A 11 -16.01 -14.67 18.52
C ARG A 11 -14.63 -15.23 18.19
N ALA A 12 -14.18 -15.09 16.95
CA ALA A 12 -12.85 -15.52 16.53
C ALA A 12 -12.39 -14.68 15.34
N PRO A 13 -11.37 -13.82 15.50
CA PRO A 13 -10.84 -13.04 14.40
C PRO A 13 -10.21 -13.92 13.33
N ILE A 14 -10.41 -13.51 12.08
CA ILE A 14 -9.80 -14.11 10.89
C ILE A 14 -8.76 -13.14 10.36
N LEU A 15 -7.49 -13.55 10.47
CA LEU A 15 -6.34 -12.83 9.94
C LEU A 15 -6.09 -13.27 8.49
N VAL A 16 -6.10 -12.32 7.56
CA VAL A 16 -5.92 -12.57 6.14
C VAL A 16 -4.55 -12.09 5.68
N PHE A 17 -3.82 -12.96 5.00
CA PHE A 17 -2.56 -12.67 4.33
C PHE A 17 -2.77 -12.61 2.83
N VAL A 18 -2.41 -11.49 2.22
CA VAL A 18 -2.44 -11.26 0.77
C VAL A 18 -1.06 -10.81 0.35
N ILE A 19 -0.57 -11.36 -0.75
CA ILE A 19 0.71 -10.98 -1.37
C ILE A 19 0.49 -10.45 -2.79
N GLU A 20 1.42 -9.64 -3.28
CA GLU A 20 1.51 -9.36 -4.72
C GLU A 20 2.26 -10.50 -5.37
N ASN A 21 1.70 -11.06 -6.43
CA ASN A 21 2.44 -11.99 -7.28
C ASN A 21 3.27 -11.22 -8.32
N ASN A 22 4.10 -11.92 -9.09
CA ASN A 22 4.97 -11.33 -10.12
C ASN A 22 4.22 -10.56 -11.23
N SER A 23 2.92 -10.84 -11.42
CA SER A 23 2.07 -10.12 -12.37
C SER A 23 1.54 -8.79 -11.84
N GLY A 24 1.79 -8.47 -10.56
CA GLY A 24 1.30 -7.26 -9.91
C GLY A 24 -0.12 -7.39 -9.35
N SER A 25 -0.57 -8.62 -9.08
CA SER A 25 -1.92 -8.91 -8.61
C SER A 25 -1.91 -9.45 -7.19
N GLY A 26 -2.82 -8.93 -6.37
CA GLY A 26 -3.09 -9.45 -5.03
C GLY A 26 -3.58 -10.89 -5.12
N THR A 27 -2.97 -11.77 -4.32
CA THR A 27 -3.35 -13.18 -4.19
C THR A 27 -3.41 -13.53 -2.71
N PRO A 28 -4.49 -14.14 -2.22
CA PRO A 28 -4.53 -14.68 -0.87
C PRO A 28 -3.42 -15.72 -0.68
N LEU A 29 -2.61 -15.56 0.35
CA LEU A 29 -1.52 -16.48 0.70
C LEU A 29 -1.95 -17.45 1.81
N ALA A 30 -2.58 -16.93 2.85
CA ALA A 30 -2.95 -17.70 4.04
C ALA A 30 -4.06 -17.02 4.82
N PHE A 31 -4.73 -17.81 5.66
CA PHE A 31 -5.69 -17.34 6.66
C PHE A 31 -5.26 -17.88 8.03
N GLY A 32 -5.33 -17.03 9.05
CA GLY A 32 -5.12 -17.40 10.44
C GLY A 32 -6.43 -17.27 11.20
N LEU A 33 -6.84 -18.32 11.89
CA LEU A 33 -7.98 -18.27 12.80
C LEU A 33 -7.48 -18.35 14.24
N SER A 34 -7.95 -17.46 15.09
CA SER A 34 -7.58 -17.46 16.50
C SER A 34 -8.75 -17.09 17.40
N ASN A 35 -8.71 -17.51 18.66
CA ASN A 35 -9.70 -17.11 19.67
C ASN A 35 -9.58 -15.62 20.04
N ARG A 36 -8.40 -15.02 19.83
CA ARG A 36 -8.13 -13.62 20.09
C ARG A 36 -7.01 -13.13 19.19
N GLU A 37 -7.21 -11.95 18.61
CA GLU A 37 -6.16 -11.27 17.89
C GLU A 37 -5.25 -10.55 18.89
N ASN A 38 -4.00 -10.99 18.97
CA ASN A 38 -2.97 -10.35 19.78
C ASN A 38 -1.59 -10.65 19.18
N GLN A 39 -0.54 -10.08 19.77
CA GLN A 39 0.82 -10.22 19.25
C GLN A 39 1.26 -11.68 19.10
N TRP A 40 0.82 -12.58 19.99
CA TRP A 40 1.21 -13.98 19.99
C TRP A 40 0.52 -14.76 18.89
N THR A 41 -0.79 -14.62 18.73
CA THR A 41 -1.55 -15.36 17.70
C THR A 41 -1.17 -14.89 16.29
N ILE A 42 -0.91 -13.59 16.12
CA ILE A 42 -0.40 -13.04 14.85
C ILE A 42 1.01 -13.58 14.57
N LYS A 43 1.91 -13.57 15.56
CA LYS A 43 3.29 -14.07 15.39
C LYS A 43 3.32 -15.55 15.03
N LEU A 44 2.45 -16.36 15.65
CA LEU A 44 2.30 -17.78 15.32
C LEU A 44 1.84 -17.97 13.87
N SER A 45 0.86 -17.19 13.42
CA SER A 45 0.37 -17.24 12.03
C SER A 45 1.47 -16.85 11.03
N ILE A 46 2.22 -15.78 11.28
CA ILE A 46 3.36 -15.36 10.46
C ILE A 46 4.43 -16.45 10.41
N SER A 47 4.73 -17.06 11.56
CA SER A 47 5.76 -18.10 11.68
C SER A 47 5.36 -19.37 10.93
N ALA A 48 4.08 -19.77 11.01
CA ALA A 48 3.54 -20.90 10.28
C ALA A 48 3.62 -20.69 8.77
N VAL A 49 3.28 -19.48 8.28
CA VAL A 49 3.45 -19.11 6.87
C VAL A 49 4.92 -19.20 6.48
N LYS A 50 5.82 -18.53 7.21
CA LYS A 50 7.26 -18.47 6.90
C LYS A 50 7.90 -19.86 6.82
N LYS A 51 7.60 -20.75 7.78
CA LYS A 51 8.08 -22.15 7.78
C LYS A 51 7.61 -22.96 6.57
N ASN A 52 6.53 -22.55 5.91
CA ASN A 52 5.89 -23.32 4.84
C ASN A 52 6.10 -22.72 3.44
N ILE A 53 6.81 -21.60 3.31
CA ILE A 53 7.22 -21.06 2.03
C ILE A 53 8.31 -21.97 1.40
N PRO A 54 8.12 -22.45 0.16
CA PRO A 54 9.15 -23.23 -0.56
C PRO A 54 10.47 -22.46 -0.72
N CYS A 55 11.60 -23.16 -0.66
CA CYS A 55 12.90 -22.56 -0.97
C CYS A 55 13.07 -22.35 -2.48
N ASN A 56 14.04 -21.52 -2.88
CA ASN A 56 14.33 -21.25 -4.29
C ASN A 56 15.40 -22.20 -4.89
N GLN A 57 15.64 -23.36 -4.27
CA GLN A 57 16.66 -24.30 -4.74
C GLN A 57 16.10 -25.16 -5.89
N ASP A 58 16.75 -25.09 -7.05
CA ASP A 58 16.42 -25.93 -8.20
C ASP A 58 16.51 -27.41 -7.84
N GLY A 59 15.48 -28.18 -8.25
CA GLY A 59 15.40 -29.62 -7.97
C GLY A 59 14.99 -29.99 -6.53
N CYS A 60 14.68 -29.02 -5.67
CA CYS A 60 14.12 -29.33 -4.36
C CYS A 60 12.67 -29.83 -4.49
N GLU A 61 12.38 -31.02 -3.97
CA GLU A 61 11.02 -31.60 -3.97
C GLU A 61 10.06 -30.87 -3.01
N HIS A 62 10.59 -29.99 -2.15
CA HIS A 62 9.85 -29.26 -1.13
C HIS A 62 8.98 -30.16 -0.23
N LYS A 63 9.53 -31.31 0.19
CA LYS A 63 8.86 -32.25 1.09
C LYS A 63 8.32 -31.56 2.33
N TRP A 64 7.15 -32.02 2.76
CA TRP A 64 6.47 -31.52 3.95
C TRP A 64 5.79 -32.67 4.67
N SER A 65 5.65 -32.53 5.98
CA SER A 65 4.97 -33.46 6.86
C SER A 65 4.13 -32.70 7.89
N TYR A 66 3.24 -33.41 8.57
CA TYR A 66 2.61 -32.92 9.79
C TYR A 66 3.35 -33.50 10.99
N MET A 67 3.67 -32.67 11.97
CA MET A 67 4.26 -33.09 13.24
C MET A 67 3.36 -32.65 14.38
N ASP A 68 3.15 -33.53 15.35
CA ASP A 68 2.47 -33.18 16.58
C ASP A 68 3.29 -32.15 17.36
N LEU A 69 2.59 -31.20 17.96
CA LEU A 69 3.20 -30.25 18.88
C LEU A 69 3.64 -31.00 20.15
N SER A 70 4.79 -30.59 20.71
CA SER A 70 5.35 -31.22 21.92
C SER A 70 4.43 -31.18 23.13
N ASN A 71 3.44 -30.28 23.14
CA ASN A 71 2.44 -30.18 24.20
C ASN A 71 1.23 -31.13 24.01
N GLY A 72 1.19 -31.90 22.92
CA GLY A 72 0.09 -32.79 22.58
C GLY A 72 -1.25 -32.10 22.26
N LYS A 73 -1.25 -30.78 22.04
CA LYS A 73 -2.48 -29.98 21.84
C LYS A 73 -2.74 -29.59 20.37
N GLY A 74 -2.11 -30.28 19.43
CA GLY A 74 -2.31 -30.05 18.01
C GLY A 74 -1.10 -30.49 17.20
N PHE A 75 -1.09 -30.08 15.94
CA PHE A 75 -0.04 -30.40 14.98
C PHE A 75 0.34 -29.14 14.18
N GLU A 76 1.54 -29.14 13.61
CA GLU A 76 1.96 -28.14 12.63
C GLU A 76 2.41 -28.81 11.34
N ARG A 77 2.16 -28.14 10.20
CA ARG A 77 2.80 -28.49 8.94
C ARG A 77 4.22 -27.96 8.95
N ILE A 78 5.17 -28.84 8.66
CA ILE A 78 6.58 -28.50 8.58
C ILE A 78 7.07 -28.87 7.19
N ARG A 79 7.79 -27.95 6.57
CA ARG A 79 8.52 -28.19 5.34
C ARG A 79 9.97 -28.47 5.70
N GLU A 80 10.56 -29.48 5.07
CA GLU A 80 11.95 -29.87 5.31
C GLU A 80 12.93 -28.80 4.81
N CYS A 81 12.61 -28.18 3.67
CA CYS A 81 13.35 -27.04 3.15
C CYS A 81 12.81 -25.73 3.71
N ASN A 82 13.68 -24.73 3.88
CA ASN A 82 13.31 -23.40 4.36
C ASN A 82 13.67 -22.31 3.36
N SER A 83 12.78 -21.34 3.17
CA SER A 83 13.04 -20.14 2.37
C SER A 83 13.66 -19.06 3.26
N PHE A 84 14.98 -19.10 3.44
CA PHE A 84 15.70 -18.09 4.23
C PHE A 84 15.58 -16.67 3.64
N THR A 85 15.22 -16.58 2.35
CA THR A 85 15.06 -15.32 1.61
C THR A 85 13.67 -14.72 1.72
N TRP A 86 12.66 -15.45 2.24
CA TRP A 86 11.31 -14.91 2.37
C TRP A 86 11.24 -13.95 3.57
N ASN A 87 11.39 -12.65 3.25
CA ASN A 87 11.40 -11.57 4.22
C ASN A 87 10.62 -10.36 3.68
N PRO A 88 9.30 -10.46 3.51
CA PRO A 88 8.50 -9.37 2.96
C PRO A 88 8.36 -8.21 3.95
N LEU A 89 8.12 -7.02 3.39
CA LEU A 89 7.50 -5.92 4.10
C LEU A 89 5.99 -6.19 4.25
N VAL A 90 5.42 -5.93 5.42
CA VAL A 90 4.00 -6.19 5.68
C VAL A 90 3.24 -4.90 5.86
N MET A 91 2.23 -4.69 5.02
CA MET A 91 1.27 -3.62 5.28
C MET A 91 0.22 -4.06 6.30
N ILE A 92 -0.05 -3.18 7.26
CA ILE A 92 -1.03 -3.36 8.32
C ILE A 92 -1.84 -2.09 8.52
N ASP A 93 -2.97 -2.25 9.19
CA ASP A 93 -3.66 -1.12 9.81
C ASP A 93 -2.87 -0.65 11.04
N LYS A 94 -3.26 0.50 11.61
CA LYS A 94 -2.61 1.03 12.82
C LYS A 94 -2.96 0.17 14.04
N HIS A 95 -2.34 -1.01 14.12
CA HIS A 95 -2.59 -2.04 15.12
C HIS A 95 -1.27 -2.47 15.77
N ARG A 96 -1.05 -2.00 17.00
CA ARG A 96 0.21 -2.20 17.74
C ARG A 96 0.58 -3.69 17.93
N PRO A 97 -0.35 -4.60 18.27
CA PRO A 97 -0.04 -6.04 18.34
C PRO A 97 0.49 -6.61 17.02
N SER A 98 -0.05 -6.20 15.87
CA SER A 98 0.46 -6.61 14.55
C SER A 98 1.89 -6.12 14.33
N LYS A 99 2.17 -4.85 14.64
CA LYS A 99 3.51 -4.27 14.52
C LYS A 99 4.53 -5.06 15.36
N ILE A 100 4.23 -5.31 16.63
CA ILE A 100 5.12 -6.08 17.52
C ILE A 100 5.33 -7.52 17.01
N ALA A 101 4.28 -8.16 16.49
CA ALA A 101 4.37 -9.52 15.95
C ALA A 101 5.25 -9.63 14.70
N ILE A 102 5.30 -8.56 13.89
CA ILE A 102 6.11 -8.48 12.66
C ILE A 102 7.57 -8.16 12.97
N THR A 103 7.82 -7.29 13.96
CA THR A 103 9.16 -6.86 14.37
C THR A 103 10.05 -8.06 14.68
N ASN A 104 11.26 -8.08 14.11
CA ASN A 104 12.26 -9.16 14.22
C ASN A 104 11.83 -10.52 13.64
N VAL A 105 10.68 -10.61 12.95
CA VAL A 105 10.21 -11.84 12.29
C VAL A 105 10.26 -11.68 10.76
N LEU A 106 9.84 -10.52 10.28
CA LEU A 106 9.87 -10.12 8.87
C LEU A 106 10.61 -8.78 8.72
N HIS A 107 10.66 -8.25 7.50
CA HIS A 107 11.46 -7.05 7.19
C HIS A 107 10.99 -5.81 7.95
N GLY A 108 9.68 -5.69 8.16
CA GLY A 108 9.07 -4.59 8.90
C GLY A 108 7.61 -4.41 8.53
N SER A 109 6.98 -3.43 9.18
CA SER A 109 5.58 -3.08 8.95
C SER A 109 5.44 -1.66 8.42
N ILE A 110 4.57 -1.47 7.43
CA ILE A 110 4.09 -0.16 6.99
C ILE A 110 2.59 -0.02 7.25
N LEU A 111 2.15 1.21 7.47
CA LEU A 111 0.74 1.52 7.66
C LEU A 111 0.01 1.61 6.31
N CYS A 112 -1.20 1.06 6.27
CA CYS A 112 -2.11 1.19 5.13
C CYS A 112 -2.53 2.65 4.97
N TRP A 113 -2.24 3.25 3.82
CA TRP A 113 -2.57 4.65 3.60
C TRP A 113 -4.06 4.93 3.52
N PHE A 114 -4.82 3.96 3.02
CA PHE A 114 -6.27 4.04 2.98
C PHE A 114 -6.83 4.30 4.37
N HIS A 115 -6.46 3.46 5.33
CA HIS A 115 -6.93 3.57 6.70
C HIS A 115 -6.38 4.80 7.41
N ILE A 116 -5.12 5.20 7.16
CA ILE A 116 -4.60 6.49 7.66
C ILE A 116 -5.49 7.66 7.19
N MET A 117 -5.74 7.74 5.88
CA MET A 117 -6.53 8.85 5.30
C MET A 117 -8.00 8.79 5.74
N GLN A 118 -8.55 7.60 5.95
CA GLN A 118 -9.88 7.43 6.50
C GLN A 118 -9.95 7.96 7.94
N THR A 119 -9.03 7.54 8.81
CA THR A 119 -8.96 8.03 10.20
C THR A 119 -8.78 9.56 10.26
N ILE A 120 -7.90 10.12 9.43
CA ILE A 120 -7.71 11.58 9.35
C ILE A 120 -9.00 12.27 8.89
N GLY A 121 -9.68 11.72 7.88
CA GLY A 121 -10.95 12.25 7.39
C GLY A 121 -12.06 12.22 8.44
N GLU A 122 -12.14 11.15 9.22
CA GLU A 122 -13.04 11.00 10.36
C GLU A 122 -12.74 12.03 11.45
N ASN A 123 -11.46 12.24 11.80
CA ASN A 123 -11.03 13.28 12.74
C ASN A 123 -11.43 14.68 12.24
N PHE A 124 -11.26 14.97 10.94
CA PHE A 124 -11.70 16.25 10.37
C PHE A 124 -13.22 16.45 10.44
N ASN A 125 -14.01 15.37 10.31
CA ASN A 125 -15.45 15.43 10.52
C ASN A 125 -15.79 15.74 11.98
N GLN A 126 -15.18 15.02 12.93
CA GLN A 126 -15.42 15.21 14.36
C GLN A 126 -15.04 16.61 14.85
N LEU A 127 -13.97 17.18 14.30
CA LEU A 127 -13.51 18.54 14.61
C LEU A 127 -14.24 19.63 13.82
N ASN A 128 -15.21 19.28 12.97
CA ASN A 128 -15.95 20.20 12.09
C ASN A 128 -15.02 21.09 11.24
N ILE A 129 -13.94 20.52 10.70
CA ILE A 129 -13.00 21.25 9.86
C ILE A 129 -13.72 21.72 8.57
N PRO A 130 -13.61 23.02 8.21
CA PRO A 130 -14.17 23.55 6.97
C PRO A 130 -13.69 22.78 5.75
N TRP A 131 -14.57 22.52 4.80
CA TRP A 131 -14.28 21.68 3.64
C TRP A 131 -13.11 22.21 2.81
N SER A 132 -12.98 23.54 2.69
CA SER A 132 -11.88 24.24 2.00
C SER A 132 -10.51 23.95 2.61
N LEU A 133 -10.43 23.61 3.91
CA LEU A 133 -9.18 23.36 4.62
C LEU A 133 -8.82 21.87 4.73
N ARG A 134 -9.77 20.96 4.47
CA ARG A 134 -9.54 19.51 4.59
C ARG A 134 -8.50 19.00 3.61
N TYR A 135 -8.55 19.45 2.36
CA TYR A 135 -7.56 19.05 1.34
C TYR A 135 -6.16 19.60 1.66
N PRO A 136 -5.97 20.90 1.97
CA PRO A 136 -4.68 21.41 2.43
C PRO A 136 -4.11 20.68 3.65
N LEU A 137 -4.93 20.40 4.67
CA LEU A 137 -4.51 19.67 5.87
C LEU A 137 -4.08 18.23 5.56
N ALA A 138 -4.87 17.52 4.75
CA ALA A 138 -4.50 16.18 4.33
C ALA A 138 -3.24 16.20 3.44
N LEU A 139 -3.08 17.16 2.53
CA LEU A 139 -1.85 17.34 1.74
C LEU A 139 -0.62 17.58 2.63
N ALA A 140 -0.74 18.42 3.66
CA ALA A 140 0.33 18.65 4.62
C ALA A 140 0.74 17.35 5.33
N PHE A 141 -0.24 16.59 5.81
CA PHE A 141 0.00 15.28 6.43
C PHE A 141 0.64 14.32 5.44
N LYS A 142 0.20 14.33 4.17
CA LYS A 142 0.77 13.50 3.13
C LYS A 142 2.25 13.79 2.92
N VAL A 143 2.66 15.07 2.93
CA VAL A 143 4.07 15.48 2.85
C VAL A 143 4.86 14.92 4.03
N ILE A 144 4.33 14.95 5.25
CA ILE A 144 4.98 14.35 6.42
C ILE A 144 5.17 12.85 6.22
N GLY A 145 4.14 12.13 5.74
CA GLY A 145 4.26 10.70 5.43
C GLY A 145 5.26 10.37 4.32
N ARG A 146 5.86 11.41 3.68
CA ARG A 146 6.98 11.30 2.74
C ARG A 146 8.37 11.44 3.35
N SER A 147 8.46 11.70 4.65
CA SER A 147 9.74 11.77 5.38
C SER A 147 10.50 10.47 5.18
N ARG A 148 11.83 10.50 4.99
CA ARG A 148 12.68 9.32 4.82
C ARG A 148 13.53 9.01 6.04
N THR A 149 13.64 9.91 7.00
CA THR A 149 14.36 9.63 8.23
C THR A 149 13.54 10.12 9.41
N GLU A 150 13.93 9.69 10.60
CA GLU A 150 13.36 10.20 11.82
C GLU A 150 13.55 11.71 11.93
N GLU A 151 14.72 12.22 11.57
CA GLU A 151 15.04 13.64 11.57
C GLU A 151 14.15 14.41 10.58
N GLU A 152 14.01 13.92 9.35
CA GLU A 152 13.13 14.54 8.36
C GLU A 152 11.67 14.54 8.83
N SER A 153 11.21 13.46 9.49
CA SER A 153 9.85 13.38 10.03
C SER A 153 9.60 14.43 11.12
N LYS A 154 10.58 14.66 12.00
CA LYS A 154 10.51 15.69 13.06
C LYS A 154 10.52 17.10 12.48
N GLU A 155 11.39 17.37 11.52
CA GLU A 155 11.47 18.67 10.85
C GLU A 155 10.18 18.99 10.08
N LEU A 156 9.63 18.03 9.33
CA LEU A 156 8.35 18.19 8.63
C LEU A 156 7.18 18.31 9.62
N GLY A 157 7.25 17.66 10.78
CA GLY A 157 6.30 17.84 11.88
C GLY A 157 6.23 19.29 12.36
N LEU A 158 7.38 19.91 12.62
CA LEU A 158 7.45 21.34 13.01
C LEU A 158 6.87 22.25 11.91
N LEU A 159 7.19 22.00 10.64
CA LEU A 159 6.62 22.75 9.53
C LEU A 159 5.10 22.57 9.40
N TYR A 160 4.56 21.41 9.78
CA TYR A 160 3.13 21.19 9.86
C TYR A 160 2.50 21.99 11.01
N HIS A 161 3.17 22.10 12.16
CA HIS A 161 2.70 22.93 13.27
C HIS A 161 2.57 24.40 12.83
N ASP A 162 3.60 24.93 12.18
CA ASP A 162 3.60 26.29 11.62
C ASP A 162 2.46 26.49 10.61
N PHE A 163 2.28 25.50 9.72
CA PHE A 163 1.18 25.50 8.76
C PHE A 163 -0.19 25.54 9.46
N VAL A 164 -0.46 24.64 10.43
CA VAL A 164 -1.73 24.63 11.17
C VAL A 164 -1.96 25.95 11.91
N ASN A 165 -0.91 26.51 12.52
CA ASN A 165 -0.99 27.78 13.23
C ASN A 165 -1.32 28.96 12.31
N SER A 166 -0.90 28.90 11.04
CA SER A 166 -1.23 29.90 10.02
C SER A 166 -2.70 29.86 9.54
N LEU A 167 -3.43 28.76 9.78
CA LEU A 167 -4.80 28.62 9.30
C LEU A 167 -5.79 29.46 10.12
N LYS A 168 -6.86 29.90 9.46
CA LYS A 168 -8.01 30.60 10.08
C LYS A 168 -8.92 29.59 10.82
N LEU A 169 -8.37 28.96 11.85
CA LEU A 169 -9.04 28.02 12.76
C LEU A 169 -8.95 28.52 14.20
N SER A 170 -9.88 28.12 15.06
CA SER A 170 -9.77 28.40 16.51
C SER A 170 -8.56 27.70 17.13
N ASP A 171 -7.96 28.32 18.15
CA ASP A 171 -6.76 27.76 18.81
C ASP A 171 -7.00 26.37 19.40
N ASN A 172 -8.20 26.09 19.93
CA ASN A 172 -8.57 24.76 20.40
C ASN A 172 -8.49 23.69 19.29
N ILE A 173 -8.97 24.01 18.08
CA ILE A 173 -8.89 23.09 16.93
C ILE A 173 -7.43 22.91 16.49
N LYS A 174 -6.65 24.01 16.43
CA LYS A 174 -5.23 23.96 16.07
C LYS A 174 -4.45 23.03 17.00
N GLN A 175 -4.63 23.20 18.31
CA GLN A 175 -3.99 22.36 19.33
C GLN A 175 -4.39 20.90 19.19
N LYS A 176 -5.67 20.59 18.91
CA LYS A 176 -6.11 19.21 18.67
C LYS A 176 -5.47 18.59 17.44
N LEU A 177 -5.33 19.33 16.33
CA LEU A 177 -4.67 18.84 15.11
C LEU A 177 -3.18 18.55 15.35
N ILE A 178 -2.47 19.47 16.03
CA ILE A 178 -1.06 19.32 16.38
C ILE A 178 -0.86 18.14 17.34
N THR A 179 -1.69 18.06 18.40
CA THR A 179 -1.63 16.98 19.38
C THR A 179 -1.92 15.62 18.72
N ASP A 180 -2.90 15.55 17.82
CA ASP A 180 -3.18 14.32 17.05
C ASP A 180 -1.96 13.92 16.22
N LEU A 181 -1.34 14.85 15.49
CA LEU A 181 -0.11 14.57 14.74
C LEU A 181 0.97 13.97 15.65
N ASP A 182 1.31 14.64 16.75
CA ASP A 182 2.46 14.27 17.57
C ASP A 182 2.22 12.96 18.34
N GLN A 183 1.03 12.80 18.94
CA GLN A 183 0.74 11.66 19.80
C GLN A 183 0.35 10.41 19.02
N ASN A 184 -0.33 10.57 17.88
CA ASN A 184 -0.89 9.44 17.14
C ASN A 184 -0.11 9.04 15.89
N TRP A 185 0.70 9.94 15.32
CA TRP A 185 1.33 9.74 14.02
C TRP A 185 2.85 9.88 14.06
N LEU A 186 3.38 10.92 14.71
CA LEU A 186 4.81 11.19 14.84
C LEU A 186 5.45 10.69 16.14
N CYS A 187 4.71 9.94 16.95
CA CYS A 187 5.27 9.29 18.13
C CYS A 187 6.30 8.21 17.74
N ASP A 188 7.17 7.83 18.69
CA ASP A 188 8.23 6.82 18.50
C ASP A 188 7.69 5.52 17.88
N GLU A 189 6.48 5.12 18.26
CA GLU A 189 5.83 3.91 17.76
C GLU A 189 5.46 4.00 16.27
N TRP A 190 5.14 5.15 15.67
CA TRP A 190 4.56 5.20 14.31
C TRP A 190 5.31 6.03 13.29
N ARG A 191 6.19 6.95 13.71
CA ARG A 191 6.84 7.92 12.81
C ARG A 191 7.62 7.31 11.65
N ILE A 192 8.16 6.10 11.81
CA ILE A 192 8.89 5.37 10.76
C ILE A 192 8.07 4.30 10.03
N SER A 193 6.74 4.32 10.17
CA SER A 193 5.84 3.34 9.54
C SER A 193 5.02 3.91 8.38
N PHE A 194 5.27 5.16 7.98
CA PHE A 194 4.71 5.74 6.77
C PHE A 194 5.44 5.28 5.51
N ILE A 195 4.84 5.57 4.36
CA ILE A 195 5.17 4.93 3.09
C ILE A 195 6.52 5.35 2.53
N ASP A 196 6.96 6.59 2.77
CA ASP A 196 8.33 6.97 2.42
C ASP A 196 9.27 7.01 3.63
N ALA A 197 8.79 6.66 4.84
CA ALA A 197 9.55 6.63 6.09
C ALA A 197 10.68 5.60 6.03
N GLY A 198 11.86 6.10 5.69
CA GLY A 198 13.03 5.29 5.39
C GLY A 198 12.90 4.67 4.01
N ARG A 199 13.98 4.72 3.23
CA ARG A 199 14.27 3.63 2.29
C ARG A 199 14.52 2.33 3.08
N ILE A 200 13.50 1.78 3.72
CA ILE A 200 13.39 0.36 4.05
C ILE A 200 13.46 -0.48 2.74
N LEU A 201 13.50 0.16 1.57
CA LEU A 201 13.13 -0.37 0.27
C LEU A 201 14.10 0.03 -0.86
N GLN A 202 15.40 0.23 -0.63
CA GLN A 202 16.34 0.41 -1.77
C GLN A 202 16.24 -0.73 -2.80
N ASN A 203 15.73 -1.90 -2.38
CA ASN A 203 15.61 -3.11 -3.21
C ASN A 203 14.16 -3.54 -3.50
N PHE A 204 13.14 -2.79 -3.08
CA PHE A 204 11.74 -3.15 -3.38
C PHE A 204 11.20 -2.22 -4.46
N GLU A 205 11.16 -2.72 -5.69
CA GLU A 205 10.45 -2.08 -6.78
C GLU A 205 8.95 -2.17 -6.50
N CYS A 206 8.33 -1.05 -6.12
CA CYS A 206 6.89 -0.90 -5.93
C CYS A 206 6.31 -1.59 -4.69
N VAL A 207 6.14 -0.82 -3.61
CA VAL A 207 5.46 -1.30 -2.41
C VAL A 207 3.97 -1.04 -2.51
N MET A 208 3.16 -2.06 -2.20
CA MET A 208 1.72 -1.88 -2.02
C MET A 208 1.50 -0.81 -0.96
N THR A 209 0.49 0.03 -1.17
CA THR A 209 0.25 1.21 -0.33
C THR A 209 -1.18 1.30 0.19
N THR A 210 -2.00 0.32 -0.22
CA THR A 210 -3.31 0.00 0.31
C THR A 210 -3.48 -1.52 0.49
N ASN A 211 -4.28 -1.93 1.46
CA ASN A 211 -4.77 -3.31 1.62
C ASN A 211 -6.16 -3.50 0.98
N ASN A 212 -6.57 -2.63 0.05
CA ASN A 212 -7.89 -2.70 -0.64
C ASN A 212 -8.17 -4.04 -1.32
N PHE A 213 -7.15 -4.85 -1.61
CA PHE A 213 -7.38 -6.21 -2.06
C PHE A 213 -7.99 -7.06 -0.93
N THR A 214 -7.41 -7.03 0.26
CA THR A 214 -7.94 -7.71 1.44
C THR A 214 -9.34 -7.20 1.78
N GLU A 215 -9.57 -5.88 1.72
CA GLU A 215 -10.89 -5.31 1.95
C GLU A 215 -11.93 -5.78 0.92
N ARG A 216 -11.57 -5.78 -0.38
CA ARG A 216 -12.47 -6.31 -1.43
C ARG A 216 -12.70 -7.81 -1.28
N LEU A 217 -11.70 -8.56 -0.84
CA LEU A 217 -11.82 -9.99 -0.55
C LEU A 217 -12.88 -10.20 0.54
N ASN A 218 -12.75 -9.48 1.65
CA ASN A 218 -13.65 -9.54 2.79
C ASN A 218 -15.08 -9.13 2.39
N ARG A 219 -15.23 -8.02 1.67
CA ARG A 219 -16.54 -7.59 1.14
C ARG A 219 -17.16 -8.59 0.16
N THR A 220 -16.35 -9.26 -0.65
CA THR A 220 -16.85 -10.31 -1.56
C THR A 220 -17.37 -11.50 -0.76
N ILE A 221 -16.70 -11.87 0.33
CA ILE A 221 -17.17 -12.89 1.26
C ILE A 221 -18.47 -12.44 1.93
N GLU A 222 -18.56 -11.20 2.43
CA GLU A 222 -19.77 -10.68 3.04
C GLU A 222 -20.96 -10.62 2.07
N ALA A 223 -20.76 -10.08 0.86
CA ALA A 223 -21.81 -9.87 -0.13
C ALA A 223 -22.36 -11.17 -0.71
N ASN A 224 -21.51 -12.19 -0.89
CA ASN A 224 -21.94 -13.46 -1.46
C ASN A 224 -22.60 -14.39 -0.44
N TYR A 225 -22.50 -14.09 0.87
CA TYR A 225 -22.94 -15.03 1.89
C TYR A 225 -23.72 -14.36 3.02
N THR A 226 -25.05 -14.37 2.89
CA THR A 226 -26.01 -13.97 3.93
C THR A 226 -26.10 -15.02 5.05
N GLY A 227 -26.13 -14.59 6.31
CA GLY A 227 -26.40 -15.45 7.49
C GLY A 227 -25.33 -15.41 8.57
N ILE A 228 -25.58 -16.09 9.71
CA ILE A 228 -24.63 -16.19 10.82
C ILE A 228 -23.36 -16.89 10.35
N GLN A 229 -22.25 -16.16 10.28
CA GLN A 229 -20.95 -16.72 9.99
C GLN A 229 -20.41 -17.34 11.27
N THR A 230 -20.41 -18.66 11.37
CA THR A 230 -19.67 -19.36 12.43
C THR A 230 -18.32 -19.80 11.87
N VAL A 231 -17.35 -20.07 12.75
CA VAL A 231 -16.05 -20.69 12.37
C VAL A 231 -16.23 -21.87 11.42
N VAL A 232 -17.17 -22.76 11.72
CA VAL A 232 -17.44 -23.95 10.92
C VAL A 232 -17.90 -23.55 9.51
N HIS A 233 -18.91 -22.67 9.40
CA HIS A 233 -19.38 -22.21 8.10
C HIS A 233 -18.30 -21.46 7.30
N PHE A 234 -17.40 -20.73 7.96
CA PHE A 234 -16.27 -20.10 7.29
C PHE A 234 -15.31 -21.14 6.69
N VAL A 235 -14.92 -22.16 7.48
CA VAL A 235 -14.03 -23.24 7.00
C VAL A 235 -14.68 -24.04 5.88
N GLU A 236 -15.95 -24.40 6.05
CA GLU A 236 -16.75 -25.08 5.04
C GLU A 236 -16.76 -24.31 3.72
N ARG A 237 -16.97 -22.99 3.75
CA ARG A 237 -16.97 -22.14 2.56
C ARG A 237 -15.57 -21.90 1.98
N LEU A 238 -14.55 -21.78 2.84
CA LEU A 238 -13.18 -21.60 2.40
C LEU A 238 -12.72 -22.77 1.54
N TYR A 239 -13.00 -23.98 1.98
CA TYR A 239 -12.58 -25.21 1.32
C TYR A 239 -13.65 -25.85 0.42
N GLY A 240 -14.89 -25.36 0.45
CA GLY A 240 -15.99 -25.93 -0.32
C GLY A 240 -16.43 -27.31 0.18
N ILE A 241 -16.31 -27.54 1.49
CA ILE A 241 -16.62 -28.81 2.16
C ILE A 241 -17.77 -28.61 3.14
N LYS A 242 -18.57 -29.65 3.42
CA LYS A 242 -19.48 -29.67 4.57
C LYS A 242 -18.87 -30.51 5.70
N LEU A 243 -18.61 -29.88 6.84
CA LEU A 243 -18.11 -30.48 8.06
C LEU A 243 -19.29 -31.05 8.86
N LYS A 244 -19.69 -32.30 8.58
CA LYS A 244 -20.61 -33.01 9.48
C LYS A 244 -19.89 -33.38 10.77
N ARG A 245 -20.55 -33.25 11.93
CA ARG A 245 -20.02 -33.71 13.23
C ARG A 245 -19.58 -35.19 13.21
N GLU A 246 -20.23 -35.99 12.38
CA GLU A 246 -19.98 -37.42 12.19
C GLU A 246 -18.67 -37.70 11.43
N ASN A 247 -18.21 -36.76 10.59
CA ASN A 247 -17.02 -36.88 9.74
C ASN A 247 -15.69 -36.59 10.48
N LEU A 248 -15.75 -36.31 11.79
CA LEU A 248 -14.57 -36.12 12.65
C LEU A 248 -14.10 -37.44 13.29
N THR A 249 -14.68 -38.57 12.89
CA THR A 249 -14.24 -39.93 13.26
C THR A 249 -13.66 -40.63 12.02
N GLU A 250 -12.80 -41.64 12.21
CA GLU A 250 -11.94 -42.28 11.19
C GLU A 250 -12.65 -42.83 9.93
N ASN A 251 -13.99 -42.91 9.91
CA ASN A 251 -14.76 -43.40 8.77
C ASN A 251 -15.50 -42.25 8.07
N THR A 252 -14.84 -41.61 7.12
CA THR A 252 -15.40 -40.46 6.39
C THR A 252 -16.30 -40.91 5.23
N GLY A 253 -17.61 -40.67 5.38
CA GLY A 253 -18.60 -40.78 4.30
C GLY A 253 -18.47 -39.62 3.31
N GLN A 254 -18.76 -39.92 2.03
CA GLN A 254 -18.70 -39.04 0.85
C GLN A 254 -18.71 -37.52 1.14
N PHE A 255 -17.57 -36.87 0.92
CA PHE A 255 -17.46 -35.41 0.86
C PHE A 255 -18.14 -34.90 -0.41
N GLN A 256 -19.16 -34.06 -0.28
CA GLN A 256 -19.59 -33.21 -1.39
C GLN A 256 -18.60 -32.05 -1.48
N PHE A 257 -17.81 -32.03 -2.55
CA PHE A 257 -16.87 -30.96 -2.84
C PHE A 257 -17.54 -29.98 -3.79
N GLU A 258 -17.80 -28.76 -3.31
CA GLU A 258 -18.10 -27.61 -4.16
C GLU A 258 -16.82 -26.78 -4.34
N ALA A 259 -16.75 -25.95 -5.37
CA ALA A 259 -15.62 -25.04 -5.52
C ALA A 259 -15.65 -24.00 -4.39
N GLY A 260 -14.83 -24.21 -3.35
CA GLY A 260 -14.67 -23.28 -2.24
C GLY A 260 -13.96 -21.99 -2.64
N LEU A 261 -13.94 -21.02 -1.73
CA LEU A 261 -13.24 -19.74 -1.95
C LEU A 261 -11.76 -19.93 -2.28
N ALA A 262 -11.09 -20.91 -1.65
CA ALA A 262 -9.69 -21.24 -1.94
C ALA A 262 -9.51 -21.64 -3.42
N THR A 263 -10.36 -22.54 -3.94
CA THR A 263 -10.34 -22.94 -5.35
C THR A 263 -10.60 -21.76 -6.28
N LEU A 264 -11.56 -20.90 -5.95
CA LEU A 264 -11.86 -19.70 -6.74
C LEU A 264 -10.66 -18.74 -6.79
N PHE A 265 -9.97 -18.54 -5.66
CA PHE A 265 -8.80 -17.68 -5.60
C PHE A 265 -7.61 -18.28 -6.34
N ASP A 266 -7.36 -19.58 -6.19
CA ASP A 266 -6.31 -20.28 -6.93
C ASP A 266 -6.53 -20.21 -8.44
N MET A 267 -7.76 -20.46 -8.91
CA MET A 267 -8.13 -20.32 -10.33
C MET A 267 -7.86 -18.90 -10.84
N LYS A 268 -8.32 -17.88 -10.11
CA LYS A 268 -8.06 -16.48 -10.48
C LYS A 268 -6.57 -16.16 -10.50
N SER A 269 -5.80 -16.66 -9.55
CA SER A 269 -4.35 -16.44 -9.50
C SER A 269 -3.62 -17.10 -10.68
N ILE A 270 -4.02 -18.30 -11.08
CA ILE A 270 -3.50 -19.00 -12.27
C ILE A 270 -3.87 -18.26 -13.56
N GLU A 271 -5.14 -17.87 -13.72
CA GLU A 271 -5.61 -17.09 -14.87
C GLU A 271 -4.82 -15.80 -15.04
N VAL A 272 -4.55 -15.12 -13.93
CA VAL A 272 -3.82 -13.85 -13.91
C VAL A 272 -2.32 -14.04 -14.17
N GLN A 273 -1.70 -15.11 -13.67
CA GLN A 273 -0.30 -15.44 -13.97
C GLN A 273 -0.07 -15.73 -15.47
N ASN A 274 -1.04 -16.38 -16.12
CA ASN A 274 -0.95 -16.74 -17.54
C ASN A 274 -1.35 -15.60 -18.49
N CYS A 275 -1.92 -14.51 -17.97
CA CYS A 275 -2.23 -13.33 -18.77
C CYS A 275 -1.00 -12.41 -18.89
N PRO A 276 -0.72 -11.85 -20.07
CA PRO A 276 0.26 -10.76 -20.18
C PRO A 276 -0.16 -9.61 -19.25
N LYS A 277 0.81 -8.97 -18.58
CA LYS A 277 0.59 -7.83 -17.67
C LYS A 277 -0.40 -6.82 -18.29
N LYS A 278 -1.67 -6.92 -17.94
CA LYS A 278 -2.71 -6.04 -18.46
C LYS A 278 -2.67 -4.78 -17.61
N LEU A 279 -2.34 -3.65 -18.24
CA LEU A 279 -2.44 -2.34 -17.59
C LEU A 279 -3.89 -2.18 -17.11
N SER A 280 -4.08 -1.90 -15.82
CA SER A 280 -5.41 -1.55 -15.32
C SER A 280 -5.93 -0.32 -16.08
N SER A 281 -7.25 -0.19 -16.20
CA SER A 281 -7.90 0.95 -16.84
C SER A 281 -7.38 2.30 -16.30
N ASP A 282 -7.10 2.35 -15.00
CA ASP A 282 -6.51 3.51 -14.34
C ASP A 282 -5.05 3.77 -14.73
N LYS A 283 -4.20 2.73 -14.81
CA LYS A 283 -2.82 2.87 -15.29
C LYS A 283 -2.81 3.37 -16.75
N LEU A 284 -3.71 2.84 -17.58
CA LEU A 284 -3.86 3.27 -18.97
C LEU A 284 -4.33 4.74 -19.08
N ARG A 285 -5.32 5.16 -18.29
CA ARG A 285 -5.79 6.54 -18.23
C ARG A 285 -4.65 7.50 -17.85
N ARG A 286 -3.86 7.17 -16.83
CA ARG A 286 -2.71 7.99 -16.39
C ARG A 286 -1.61 8.05 -17.44
N LEU A 287 -1.32 6.93 -18.08
CA LEU A 287 -0.37 6.89 -19.19
C LEU A 287 -0.81 7.84 -20.31
N ASN A 288 -2.09 7.83 -20.67
CA ASN A 288 -2.64 8.74 -21.67
C ASN A 288 -2.58 10.21 -21.23
N HIS A 289 -2.83 10.52 -19.96
CA HIS A 289 -2.61 11.87 -19.42
C HIS A 289 -1.14 12.29 -19.48
N GLY A 290 -0.20 11.43 -19.10
CA GLY A 290 1.23 11.72 -19.21
C GLY A 290 1.68 11.95 -20.65
N ARG A 291 1.16 11.15 -21.60
CA ARG A 291 1.35 11.34 -23.05
C ARG A 291 0.89 12.71 -23.50
N LEU A 292 -0.31 13.12 -23.08
CA LEU A 292 -0.85 14.43 -23.42
C LEU A 292 0.05 15.56 -22.94
N TYR A 293 0.53 15.52 -21.69
CA TYR A 293 1.43 16.54 -21.14
C TYR A 293 2.73 16.68 -21.94
N PHE A 294 3.30 15.56 -22.39
CA PHE A 294 4.47 15.58 -23.25
C PHE A 294 4.18 16.13 -24.65
N LEU A 295 3.07 15.73 -25.27
CA LEU A 295 2.65 16.26 -26.58
C LEU A 295 2.38 17.77 -26.53
N LEU A 296 1.93 18.28 -25.38
CA LEU A 296 1.74 19.71 -25.12
C LEU A 296 3.05 20.45 -24.80
N GLY A 297 4.21 19.79 -24.82
CA GLY A 297 5.51 20.41 -24.51
C GLY A 297 5.65 20.86 -23.05
N LEU A 298 4.90 20.25 -22.13
CA LEU A 298 4.92 20.61 -20.70
C LEU A 298 5.98 19.83 -19.90
N VAL A 299 6.74 18.94 -20.55
CA VAL A 299 7.74 18.08 -19.91
C VAL A 299 9.08 18.26 -20.62
N GLU A 300 10.11 18.59 -19.85
CA GLU A 300 11.46 18.88 -20.34
C GLU A 300 12.49 18.03 -19.59
N PRO A 301 13.53 17.50 -20.25
CA PRO A 301 14.63 16.82 -19.56
C PRO A 301 15.42 17.83 -18.71
N SER A 302 15.96 17.37 -17.59
CA SER A 302 16.94 18.14 -16.82
C SER A 302 18.37 17.83 -17.26
N ASN A 303 19.36 18.45 -16.60
CA ASN A 303 20.77 18.10 -16.74
C ASN A 303 21.13 16.73 -16.14
N ASN A 304 20.23 16.12 -15.37
CA ASN A 304 20.35 14.77 -14.85
C ASN A 304 19.42 13.81 -15.59
N ALA A 305 19.95 12.69 -16.09
CA ALA A 305 19.20 11.72 -16.89
C ALA A 305 17.98 11.12 -16.17
N ASN A 306 17.96 11.14 -14.84
CA ASN A 306 16.86 10.60 -14.04
C ASN A 306 15.78 11.64 -13.68
N TYR A 307 15.94 12.88 -14.12
CA TYR A 307 15.08 13.98 -13.71
C TYR A 307 14.53 14.76 -14.88
N PHE A 308 13.27 15.16 -14.73
CA PHE A 308 12.52 15.93 -15.72
C PHE A 308 11.83 17.11 -15.02
N TYR A 309 11.84 18.25 -15.70
CA TYR A 309 11.05 19.41 -15.35
C TYR A 309 9.66 19.27 -15.93
N ILE A 310 8.64 19.57 -15.14
CA ILE A 310 7.26 19.58 -15.61
C ILE A 310 6.67 20.95 -15.32
N ARG A 311 6.16 21.60 -16.36
CA ARG A 311 5.63 22.95 -16.28
C ARG A 311 4.38 22.96 -15.39
N LYS A 312 4.33 23.88 -14.43
CA LYS A 312 3.15 24.15 -13.60
C LYS A 312 2.05 24.69 -14.52
N SER A 313 0.87 24.10 -14.47
CA SER A 313 -0.32 24.68 -15.11
C SER A 313 -0.78 25.87 -14.27
N ASP A 314 -1.29 26.92 -14.94
CA ASP A 314 -1.80 28.13 -14.28
C ASP A 314 -2.94 27.80 -13.27
N ASN A 315 -3.67 26.70 -13.48
CA ASN A 315 -4.72 26.19 -12.60
C ASN A 315 -4.20 25.34 -11.42
N SER A 316 -3.09 25.73 -10.78
CA SER A 316 -2.48 24.97 -9.67
C SER A 316 -3.41 24.76 -8.46
N GLN A 317 -4.55 25.45 -8.39
CA GLN A 317 -5.49 25.40 -7.28
C GLN A 317 -6.67 24.46 -7.51
N ILE A 318 -6.78 23.80 -8.67
CA ILE A 318 -7.89 22.89 -8.98
C ILE A 318 -7.39 21.44 -8.94
N LEU A 319 -7.99 20.63 -8.08
CA LEU A 319 -7.70 19.20 -7.91
C LEU A 319 -8.91 18.35 -8.33
N GLU A 320 -8.71 17.31 -9.14
CA GLU A 320 -9.76 16.31 -9.36
C GLU A 320 -9.84 15.37 -8.15
N SER A 321 -10.99 15.35 -7.47
CA SER A 321 -11.22 14.47 -6.34
C SER A 321 -11.26 13.01 -6.81
N PRO A 322 -10.46 12.09 -6.23
CA PRO A 322 -10.43 10.69 -6.66
C PRO A 322 -11.66 9.90 -6.22
N PHE A 323 -12.46 10.44 -5.30
CA PHE A 323 -13.63 9.76 -4.77
C PHE A 323 -14.82 9.87 -5.70
N ASN A 324 -14.95 10.99 -6.41
CA ASN A 324 -16.13 11.29 -7.24
C ASN A 324 -15.80 11.95 -8.59
N GLY A 325 -14.52 12.15 -8.92
CA GLY A 325 -14.07 12.78 -10.16
C GLY A 325 -14.40 14.28 -10.28
N LYS A 326 -14.90 14.92 -9.21
CA LYS A 326 -15.26 16.34 -9.24
C LYS A 326 -14.03 17.20 -8.98
N PHE A 327 -13.95 18.33 -9.68
CA PHE A 327 -12.95 19.34 -9.42
C PHE A 327 -13.20 20.04 -8.08
N VAL A 328 -12.13 20.20 -7.31
CA VAL A 328 -12.08 20.86 -6.01
C VAL A 328 -11.13 22.03 -6.14
N GLU A 329 -11.66 23.22 -5.92
CA GLU A 329 -10.84 24.43 -5.78
C GLU A 329 -10.28 24.49 -4.36
N LEU A 330 -8.96 24.62 -4.28
CA LEU A 330 -8.20 24.65 -3.04
C LEU A 330 -8.07 26.09 -2.55
N ASP A 331 -8.18 26.28 -1.24
CA ASP A 331 -8.01 27.59 -0.62
C ASP A 331 -6.59 28.15 -0.91
N SER A 332 -6.54 29.25 -1.65
CA SER A 332 -5.29 29.86 -2.13
C SER A 332 -4.33 30.22 -0.99
N GLU A 333 -4.87 30.73 0.12
CA GLU A 333 -4.08 31.14 1.29
C GLU A 333 -3.49 29.92 1.99
N ALA A 334 -4.31 28.90 2.24
CA ALA A 334 -3.86 27.64 2.82
C ALA A 334 -2.81 26.94 1.94
N ILE A 335 -2.99 26.90 0.62
CA ILE A 335 -2.00 26.32 -0.29
C ILE A 335 -0.68 27.10 -0.29
N ASN A 336 -0.74 28.43 -0.24
CA ASN A 336 0.46 29.25 -0.09
C ASN A 336 1.18 28.97 1.23
N ASN A 337 0.44 28.73 2.31
CA ASN A 337 1.02 28.40 3.62
C ASN A 337 1.65 26.99 3.66
N LEU A 338 1.38 26.12 2.68
CA LEU A 338 2.06 24.82 2.53
C LEU A 338 3.45 24.92 1.89
N LYS A 339 3.82 26.07 1.30
CA LYS A 339 5.10 26.24 0.60
C LYS A 339 6.32 25.79 1.42
N PRO A 340 6.44 26.04 2.73
CA PRO A 340 7.57 25.56 3.52
C PRO A 340 7.72 24.04 3.52
N LEU A 341 6.62 23.29 3.67
CA LEU A 341 6.60 21.83 3.60
C LEU A 341 7.05 21.32 2.22
N PHE A 342 6.51 21.93 1.16
CA PHE A 342 6.87 21.61 -0.21
C PHE A 342 8.32 21.91 -0.55
N ASN A 343 8.82 23.07 -0.14
CA ASN A 343 10.21 23.45 -0.33
C ASN A 343 11.17 22.48 0.36
N LYS A 344 10.82 22.03 1.58
CA LYS A 344 11.62 21.01 2.28
C LYS A 344 11.64 19.69 1.50
N LEU A 345 10.50 19.26 0.97
CA LEU A 345 10.40 18.04 0.16
C LEU A 345 11.21 18.14 -1.15
N GLU A 346 11.22 19.30 -1.81
CA GLU A 346 12.00 19.51 -3.05
C GLU A 346 13.50 19.64 -2.78
N LYS A 347 13.90 20.27 -1.66
CA LYS A 347 15.29 20.57 -1.33
C LYS A 347 16.20 19.35 -1.39
N LYS A 348 15.70 18.16 -1.04
CA LYS A 348 16.46 16.90 -1.10
C LYS A 348 16.90 16.47 -2.52
N HIS A 349 16.37 17.12 -3.55
CA HIS A 349 16.72 16.84 -4.94
C HIS A 349 17.59 17.93 -5.57
N PHE A 350 17.75 19.08 -4.92
CA PHE A 350 18.46 20.23 -5.50
C PHE A 350 19.98 20.02 -5.62
N ASP A 351 20.54 19.08 -4.86
CA ASP A 351 21.94 18.65 -5.05
C ASP A 351 22.16 17.96 -6.41
N ASN A 352 21.11 17.40 -7.01
CA ASN A 352 21.18 16.66 -8.27
C ASN A 352 20.71 17.47 -9.48
N VAL A 353 19.85 18.47 -9.29
CA VAL A 353 19.19 19.25 -10.35
C VAL A 353 18.91 20.67 -9.85
N MET A 354 19.11 21.68 -10.70
CA MET A 354 18.82 23.06 -10.32
C MET A 354 17.32 23.32 -10.17
N HIS A 355 16.96 24.16 -9.19
CA HIS A 355 15.59 24.65 -9.08
C HIS A 355 15.24 25.56 -10.26
N ARG A 356 14.01 25.43 -10.80
CA ARG A 356 13.49 26.29 -11.87
C ARG A 356 12.08 26.75 -11.53
N GLU A 357 11.91 28.07 -11.47
CA GLU A 357 10.61 28.67 -11.20
C GLU A 357 9.59 28.31 -12.31
N GLY A 358 8.34 28.07 -11.93
CA GLY A 358 7.29 27.61 -12.85
C GLY A 358 7.33 26.11 -13.18
N PHE A 359 8.26 25.33 -12.62
CA PHE A 359 8.34 23.88 -12.84
C PHE A 359 8.31 23.10 -11.53
N TYR A 360 7.85 21.85 -11.59
CA TYR A 360 8.08 20.85 -10.55
C TYR A 360 8.97 19.73 -11.08
N LEU A 361 9.70 19.09 -10.17
CA LEU A 361 10.63 18.02 -10.51
C LEU A 361 9.95 16.64 -10.46
N ALA A 362 10.21 15.84 -11.49
CA ALA A 362 9.92 14.42 -11.51
C ALA A 362 11.21 13.60 -11.58
N ASN A 363 11.33 12.62 -10.70
CA ASN A 363 12.42 11.66 -10.67
C ASN A 363 11.92 10.30 -11.16
N ILE A 364 12.41 9.86 -12.32
CA ILE A 364 11.96 8.61 -12.95
C ILE A 364 12.52 7.36 -12.29
N LEU A 365 13.66 7.48 -11.61
CA LEU A 365 14.28 6.38 -10.89
C LEU A 365 13.50 6.06 -9.61
N THR A 366 13.03 7.10 -8.92
CA THR A 366 12.28 6.93 -7.66
C THR A 366 10.76 6.89 -7.85
N GLY A 367 10.25 7.23 -9.04
CA GLY A 367 8.81 7.33 -9.27
C GLY A 367 8.16 8.62 -8.76
N GLU A 368 8.96 9.53 -8.17
CA GLU A 368 8.50 10.70 -7.42
C GLU A 368 8.23 11.91 -8.31
N CYS A 369 7.19 12.69 -7.98
CA CYS A 369 6.85 13.94 -8.65
C CYS A 369 6.47 15.00 -7.62
N MET A 370 7.38 15.93 -7.30
CA MET A 370 7.42 16.58 -5.99
C MET A 370 6.22 17.47 -5.65
N LEU A 371 5.62 18.15 -6.63
CA LEU A 371 4.47 19.06 -6.42
C LEU A 371 3.28 18.74 -7.32
N CYS A 372 3.20 17.52 -7.84
CA CYS A 372 1.99 17.10 -8.53
C CYS A 372 0.94 16.76 -7.47
N TYR A 373 -0.06 17.62 -7.26
CA TYR A 373 -1.10 17.36 -6.27
C TYR A 373 -1.85 16.06 -6.52
N ASP A 374 -2.06 15.67 -7.78
CA ASP A 374 -2.57 14.33 -8.10
C ASP A 374 -1.65 13.22 -7.58
N PHE A 375 -0.33 13.40 -7.62
CA PHE A 375 0.63 12.42 -7.10
C PHE A 375 0.72 12.44 -5.58
N ILE A 376 0.66 13.61 -4.95
CA ILE A 376 0.63 13.70 -3.49
C ILE A 376 -0.70 13.09 -3.00
N TRP A 377 -1.84 13.48 -3.58
CA TRP A 377 -3.17 13.04 -3.17
C TRP A 377 -3.53 11.60 -3.60
N ASN A 378 -3.05 11.11 -4.74
CA ASN A 378 -3.37 9.76 -5.24
C ASN A 378 -2.19 8.79 -5.23
N GLY A 379 -0.97 9.25 -4.97
CA GLY A 379 0.02 8.43 -4.30
C GLY A 379 -0.43 8.33 -2.85
N PRO A 380 -0.49 7.15 -2.21
CA PRO A 380 0.07 5.87 -2.57
C PRO A 380 -1.09 4.84 -2.52
N PHE A 381 -1.65 4.65 -3.70
CA PHE A 381 -2.62 3.59 -3.99
C PHE A 381 -2.31 2.91 -5.32
N ARG A 382 -1.51 3.59 -6.17
CA ARG A 382 -1.31 3.31 -7.59
C ARG A 382 0.00 3.94 -8.03
N ASP A 383 0.96 3.06 -8.23
CA ASP A 383 2.31 3.19 -8.76
C ASP A 383 2.51 4.43 -9.63
N VAL A 384 3.47 5.26 -9.21
CA VAL A 384 4.17 6.25 -10.05
C VAL A 384 3.27 7.40 -10.56
N CYS A 385 3.76 8.64 -10.44
CA CYS A 385 3.04 9.81 -10.96
C CYS A 385 2.70 9.64 -12.46
N LYS A 386 1.55 10.16 -12.92
CA LYS A 386 1.17 10.16 -14.35
C LYS A 386 2.28 10.64 -15.28
N HIS A 387 3.06 11.62 -14.83
CA HIS A 387 4.22 12.14 -15.58
C HIS A 387 5.37 11.12 -15.62
N VAL A 388 5.66 10.46 -14.50
CA VAL A 388 6.76 9.50 -14.40
C VAL A 388 6.46 8.19 -15.13
N VAL A 389 5.21 7.69 -15.07
CA VAL A 389 4.75 6.51 -15.83
C VAL A 389 5.02 6.71 -17.32
N PHE A 390 4.66 7.89 -17.84
CA PHE A 390 4.90 8.22 -19.23
C PHE A 390 6.40 8.33 -19.55
N LEU A 391 7.18 9.03 -18.72
CA LEU A 391 8.60 9.25 -18.95
C LEU A 391 9.40 7.94 -19.03
N ILE A 392 9.10 6.97 -18.15
CA ILE A 392 9.70 5.62 -18.20
C ILE A 392 9.38 4.91 -19.53
N MET A 393 8.14 5.04 -20.03
CA MET A 393 7.74 4.47 -21.32
C MET A 393 8.35 5.21 -22.52
N LEU A 394 8.51 6.53 -22.44
CA LEU A 394 9.14 7.31 -23.49
C LEU A 394 10.61 6.90 -23.66
N ILE A 395 11.35 6.77 -22.56
CA ILE A 395 12.76 6.36 -22.58
C ILE A 395 12.91 4.97 -23.17
N SER A 396 12.08 4.00 -22.76
CA SER A 396 12.12 2.65 -23.33
C SER A 396 11.78 2.64 -24.82
N MET A 397 10.83 3.45 -25.30
CA MET A 397 10.53 3.57 -26.73
C MET A 397 11.63 4.28 -27.54
N ILE A 398 12.26 5.32 -26.99
CA ILE A 398 13.39 6.03 -27.62
C ILE A 398 14.62 5.12 -27.68
N TRP A 399 14.91 4.36 -26.61
CA TRP A 399 15.97 3.35 -26.59
C TRP A 399 15.76 2.26 -27.64
N ILE A 400 14.54 1.73 -27.77
CA ILE A 400 14.19 0.73 -28.78
C ILE A 400 14.38 1.28 -30.21
N LYS A 401 14.01 2.55 -30.45
CA LYS A 401 14.26 3.21 -31.74
C LYS A 401 15.75 3.41 -32.03
N HIS A 402 16.55 3.82 -31.04
CA HIS A 402 18.00 3.98 -31.21
C HIS A 402 18.72 2.65 -31.45
N TYR A 403 18.31 1.56 -30.78
CA TYR A 403 18.86 0.22 -31.00
C TYR A 403 18.43 -0.37 -32.35
N SER A 404 17.20 -0.11 -32.79
CA SER A 404 16.71 -0.55 -34.11
C SER A 404 17.36 0.23 -35.25
N SER A 405 17.63 1.53 -35.06
CA SER A 405 18.36 2.34 -36.06
C SER A 405 19.85 1.98 -36.14
N ASN A 406 20.47 1.54 -35.04
CA ASN A 406 21.87 1.09 -35.05
C ASN A 406 22.04 -0.34 -35.61
N LYS A 407 21.00 -1.18 -35.56
CA LYS A 407 20.97 -2.45 -36.31
C LYS A 407 20.79 -2.24 -37.82
N GLN A 408 20.04 -1.22 -38.23
CA GLN A 408 19.90 -0.87 -39.66
C GLN A 408 21.10 -0.12 -40.25
N LYS A 409 22.05 0.34 -39.42
CA LYS A 409 23.34 0.92 -39.87
C LYS A 409 24.51 -0.07 -39.87
N LYS A 410 24.25 -1.35 -39.56
CA LYS A 410 25.18 -2.47 -39.73
C LYS A 410 24.51 -3.57 -40.55
N VAL A 411 24.23 -3.26 -41.81
CA VAL A 411 24.13 -4.23 -42.92
C VAL A 411 24.89 -3.64 -44.08
#